data_AF-A0A8T5PPT7-F1
#
_entry.id   AF-A0A8T5PPT7-F1
#
_cell.length_a   1.000
_cell.length_b   1.000
_cell.length_c   1.000
_cell.angle_alpha   90.00
_cell.angle_beta   90.00
_cell.angle_gamma   90.00
#
_symmetry.space_group_name_H-M   'P 1'
#
loop_
_entity.id
_entity.type
_entity.pdbx_description
1 polymer ?
#
loop_
_entity_poly.entity_id
_entity_poly.type
_entity_poly.pdbx_seq_one_letter_code
_entity_poly.pdbx_strand_id
1 'polypeptide(L)' 'MSFIRTKKIKGAEYAYIVENRWRKRRKNKVKQKTNKYLGRVYRFNRVGVMDFFEFYKIEDINKYIEEKTKYDI' A
#
# COMPACT_ATOMS: atom_id res chain seq x y z
N MET A 1 17.70 0.23 -9.98
CA MET A 1 16.64 0.27 -8.96
C MET A 1 15.43 -0.47 -9.49
N SER A 2 14.88 -1.37 -8.68
CA SER A 2 13.64 -2.09 -9.00
C SER A 2 12.48 -1.42 -8.29
N PHE A 3 11.30 -1.41 -8.92
CA PHE A 3 10.06 -0.91 -8.33
C PHE A 3 8.89 -1.82 -8.69
N ILE A 4 7.79 -1.69 -7.96
CA ILE A 4 6.55 -2.41 -8.24
C ILE A 4 5.72 -1.58 -9.20
N ARG A 5 5.25 -2.21 -10.29
CA ARG A 5 4.31 -1.62 -11.23
C ARG A 5 3.05 -2.46 -11.29
N THR A 6 1.90 -1.81 -11.17
CA THR A 6 0.60 -2.44 -11.44
C THR A 6 0.20 -2.25 -12.90
N LYS A 7 -0.45 -3.26 -13.48
CA LYS A 7 -1.02 -3.22 -14.83
C LYS A 7 -2.43 -3.79 -14.80
N LYS A 8 -3.38 -3.12 -15.45
CA LYS A 8 -4.75 -3.60 -15.64
C LYS A 8 -4.83 -4.48 -16.89
N ILE A 9 -5.32 -5.71 -16.75
CA ILE A 9 -5.52 -6.68 -17.84
C ILE A 9 -6.90 -7.30 -17.67
N LYS A 10 -7.77 -7.19 -18.68
CA LYS A 10 -9.15 -7.72 -18.66
C LYS A 10 -9.92 -7.35 -17.37
N GLY A 11 -9.78 -6.10 -16.91
CA GLY A 11 -10.47 -5.60 -15.72
C GLY A 11 -9.77 -5.89 -14.38
N ALA A 12 -8.83 -6.84 -14.31
CA ALA A 12 -8.09 -7.14 -13.09
C ALA A 12 -6.73 -6.42 -13.05
N GLU A 13 -6.31 -6.00 -11.85
CA GLU A 13 -4.99 -5.40 -11.61
C GLU A 13 -3.97 -6.47 -11.22
N TYR A 14 -2.76 -6.35 -11.77
CA TYR A 14 -1.66 -7.30 -11.59
C TYR A 14 -0.37 -6.56 -11.29
N ALA A 15 0.40 -7.04 -10.31
CA ALA A 15 1.65 -6.44 -9.88
C ALA A 15 2.87 -7.15 -10.49
N TYR A 16 3.88 -6.38 -10.82
CA TYR A 16 5.15 -6.86 -11.38
C TYR A 16 6.32 -6.11 -10.75
N ILE A 17 7.43 -6.83 -10.50
CA ILE A 17 8.74 -6.22 -10.26
C ILE A 17 9.31 -5.80 -11.61
N VAL A 18 9.65 -4.52 -11.72
CA VAL A 18 10.21 -3.92 -12.93
C VAL A 18 11.48 -3.14 -12.59
N GLU A 19 12.40 -3.06 -13.54
CA GLU A 19 13.63 -2.29 -13.41
C GLU A 19 13.81 -1.38 -14.63
N ASN A 20 14.34 -0.19 -14.39
CA ASN A 20 14.73 0.72 -15.46
C ASN A 20 16.22 0.54 -15.76
N ARG A 21 16.55 0.30 -17.03
CA ARG A 21 17.92 0.21 -17.53
C ARG A 21 18.19 1.27 -18.58
N TRP A 22 19.24 2.04 -18.39
CA TRP A 22 19.74 2.97 -19.40
C TRP A 22 20.56 2.22 -20.46
N ARG A 23 20.23 2.36 -21.75
CA ARG A 23 21.02 1.75 -22.84
C ARG A 23 21.90 2.77 -23.54
N LYS A 24 23.16 2.88 -23.08
CA LYS A 24 24.17 3.77 -23.68
C LYS A 24 24.40 3.50 -25.17
N ARG A 25 24.49 2.23 -25.60
CA ARG A 25 24.79 1.85 -27.00
C ARG A 25 23.64 1.97 -28.01
N ARG A 26 22.39 2.20 -27.58
CA ARG A 26 21.22 2.20 -28.48
C ARG A 26 20.39 3.48 -28.33
N LYS A 27 21.01 4.61 -28.63
CA LYS A 27 20.38 5.95 -28.71
C LYS A 27 19.95 6.58 -27.38
N ASN A 28 20.69 6.35 -26.27
CA ASN A 28 20.41 7.03 -24.99
C ASN A 28 18.95 6.91 -24.55
N LYS A 29 18.39 5.70 -24.60
CA LYS A 29 16.99 5.45 -24.21
C LYS A 29 16.93 4.67 -22.90
N VAL A 30 15.99 5.05 -22.04
CA VAL A 30 15.54 4.22 -20.91
C VAL A 30 14.73 3.07 -21.48
N LYS A 31 15.07 1.83 -21.12
CA LYS A 31 14.20 0.68 -21.30
C LYS A 31 13.78 0.13 -19.95
N GLN A 32 12.50 -0.18 -19.84
CA GLN A 32 11.97 -0.90 -18.70
C GLN A 32 12.02 -2.40 -18.99
N LYS A 33 12.54 -3.18 -18.05
CA LYS A 33 12.52 -4.64 -18.09
C LYS A 33 11.62 -5.15 -16.95
N THR A 34 10.74 -6.08 -17.29
CA THR A 34 9.94 -6.80 -16.29
C THR A 34 10.76 -7.98 -15.78
N ASN A 35 10.95 -8.04 -14.46
CA ASN A 35 11.75 -9.07 -13.81
C ASN A 35 10.89 -10.22 -13.29
N LYS A 36 9.78 -9.93 -12.61
CA LYS A 36 8.94 -10.95 -11.97
C LYS A 36 7.48 -10.54 -11.91
N TYR A 37 6.57 -11.50 -12.07
CA TYR A 37 5.16 -11.35 -11.77
C TYR A 37 4.91 -11.62 -10.28
N LEU A 38 4.21 -10.70 -9.60
CA LEU A 38 3.93 -10.80 -8.17
C LEU A 38 2.55 -11.36 -7.84
N GLY A 39 1.60 -11.26 -8.76
CA GLY A 39 0.23 -11.72 -8.52
C GLY A 39 -0.84 -10.69 -8.87
N ARG A 40 -2.08 -11.04 -8.55
CA ARG A 40 -3.25 -10.17 -8.65
C ARG A 40 -3.27 -9.19 -7.47
N VAL A 41 -3.58 -7.93 -7.75
CA VAL A 41 -3.73 -6.89 -6.74
C VAL A 41 -5.18 -6.85 -6.29
N TYR A 42 -5.38 -6.93 -4.97
CA TYR A 42 -6.67 -6.71 -4.34
C TYR A 42 -6.65 -5.37 -3.64
N ARG A 43 -7.69 -4.57 -3.89
CA ARG A 43 -7.92 -3.32 -3.17
C ARG A 43 -9.20 -3.48 -2.38
N PHE A 44 -9.12 -3.20 -1.09
CA PHE A 44 -10.30 -3.13 -0.26
C PHE A 44 -10.92 -1.75 -0.44
N ASN A 45 -12.21 -1.72 -0.77
CA ASN A 45 -12.96 -0.48 -0.75
C ASN A 45 -13.21 -0.12 0.71
N ARG A 46 -13.08 1.16 1.04
CA ARG A 46 -13.47 1.66 2.36
C ARG A 46 -14.99 1.51 2.47
N VAL A 47 -15.45 0.65 3.39
CA VAL A 47 -16.88 0.35 3.58
C VAL A 47 -17.56 1.39 4.48
N GLY A 48 -16.79 2.10 5.31
CA GLY A 48 -17.31 3.17 6.16
C GLY A 48 -16.21 4.03 6.76
N VAL A 49 -16.62 5.13 7.37
CA VAL A 49 -15.81 5.91 8.32
C VAL A 49 -16.33 5.51 9.69
N MET A 50 -15.46 4.95 10.53
CA MET A 50 -15.79 4.61 11.91
C MET A 50 -14.70 5.24 12.77
N ASP A 51 -15.10 5.94 13.82
CA ASP A 51 -14.14 6.58 14.71
C ASP A 51 -13.46 5.56 15.61
N PHE A 52 -12.27 5.93 16.12
CA PHE A 52 -11.46 5.04 16.96
C PHE A 52 -12.24 4.50 18.15
N PHE A 53 -12.93 5.37 18.89
CA PHE A 53 -13.70 4.98 20.07
C PHE A 53 -14.91 4.10 19.71
N GLU A 54 -15.55 4.38 18.58
CA GLU A 54 -16.66 3.56 18.06
C GLU A 54 -16.17 2.16 17.65
N PHE A 55 -15.00 2.06 16.99
CA PHE A 55 -14.38 0.78 16.62
C PHE A 55 -14.08 -0.09 17.84
N TYR A 56 -13.53 0.52 18.89
CA TYR A 56 -13.16 -0.19 20.12
C TYR A 56 -14.32 -0.31 21.13
N LYS A 57 -15.51 0.19 20.79
CA LYS A 57 -16.69 0.23 21.67
C LYS A 57 -16.36 0.86 23.04
N ILE A 58 -15.58 1.93 23.02
CA ILE A 58 -15.23 2.69 24.21
C ILE A 58 -16.35 3.70 24.44
N GLU A 59 -17.15 3.45 25.47
CA GLU A 59 -18.28 4.32 25.84
C GLU A 59 -17.81 5.58 26.58
N ASP A 60 -16.76 5.46 27.40
CA ASP A 60 -16.22 6.56 28.19
C ASP A 60 -14.79 6.91 27.73
N ILE A 61 -14.71 7.98 26.94
CA ILE A 61 -13.46 8.51 26.39
C ILE A 61 -12.54 9.04 27.50
N ASN A 62 -13.10 9.71 28.50
CA ASN A 62 -12.32 10.35 29.56
C ASN A 62 -11.64 9.29 30.43
N LYS A 63 -12.39 8.26 30.83
CA LYS A 63 -11.84 7.12 31.56
C LYS A 63 -10.71 6.41 30.79
N TYR A 64 -10.89 6.21 29.49
CA TYR A 64 -9.87 5.59 28.64
C TYR A 64 -8.56 6.41 28.61
N ILE A 65 -8.68 7.74 28.49
CA ILE A 65 -7.52 8.64 28.47
C ILE A 65 -6.81 8.63 29.83
N GLU A 66 -7.55 8.70 30.94
CA GLU A 66 -6.98 8.67 32.29
C GLU A 66 -6.23 7.36 32.58
N GLU A 67 -6.82 6.22 32.22
CA GLU A 67 -6.18 4.91 32.39
C GLU A 67 -4.86 4.85 31.61
N LYS A 68 -4.82 5.29 30.35
CA LYS A 68 -3.60 5.22 29.54
C LYS A 68 -2.53 6.20 30.01
N THR A 69 -2.91 7.41 30.38
CA THR A 69 -1.97 8.43 30.89
C THR A 69 -1.32 7.99 32.20
N LYS A 70 -2.02 7.17 33.00
CA LYS A 70 -1.52 6.63 34.28
C LYS A 70 -0.42 5.57 34.14
N TYR A 71 -0.34 4.87 33.01
CA TYR A 71 0.66 3.81 32.76
C TYR A 71 1.83 4.25 31.87
N ASP A 72 1.79 5.48 31.34
CA ASP A 72 2.87 6.08 30.53
C ASP A 72 3.82 6.97 31.37
N ILE A 73 3.72 6.91 32.71
CA ILE A 73 4.63 7.54 33.69
C ILE A 73 5.43 6.46 34.42
#